data_AF-A0A1A8JJG3-F1
#
_entry.id   AF-A0A1A8JJG3-F1
#
_cell.length_a   1.000
_cell.length_b   1.000
_cell.length_c   1.000
_cell.angle_alpha   90.00
_cell.angle_beta   90.00
_cell.angle_gamma   90.00
#
_symmetry.space_group_name_H-M   'P 1'
#
loop_
_entity.id
_entity.type
_entity.pdbx_description
1 polymer ?
#
loop_
_entity_poly.entity_id
_entity_poly.type
_entity_poly.pdbx_seq_one_letter_code
_entity_poly.pdbx_strand_id
1 'polypeptide(L)'
;MAKALGTPLTDLSFDDREIILSQGPLPIFNSSSLLQFNQLLCRLGLRSGMRDKQLEEHVKKARSLEGTRLGLEELAQFLTLPVSDTLTQVYNLFEQSEDGQMDIRHYIVALSTVLRPPKSFETLKLAFEMYENERGEILEEDLAVVMEIMLGVKDVDLSGLFLAQGKLDERKITYDELHHLLENTSHLSLDGFDFKDHPGKGCISRPKSCNGQSHDKDK
;
A
#
# COMPACT_ATOMS: atom_id res chain seq x y z
N MET A 1 3.82 34.74 3.66
CA MET A 1 3.25 34.01 4.82
C MET A 1 4.17 32.89 5.30
N ALA A 2 4.53 31.88 4.48
CA ALA A 2 5.48 30.83 4.87
C ALA A 2 6.85 31.34 5.38
N LYS A 3 7.43 32.36 4.72
CA LYS A 3 8.67 33.04 5.19
C LYS A 3 8.52 33.72 6.57
N ALA A 4 7.30 34.09 6.97
CA ALA A 4 7.01 34.68 8.28
C ALA A 4 6.72 33.62 9.36
N LEU A 5 6.36 32.39 8.95
CA LEU A 5 6.09 31.26 9.84
C LEU A 5 7.31 30.35 10.06
N GLY A 6 8.44 30.63 9.41
CA GLY A 6 9.66 29.80 9.49
C GLY A 6 9.51 28.41 8.86
N THR A 7 8.43 28.17 8.12
CA THR A 7 8.16 26.89 7.46
C THR A 7 8.71 26.89 6.04
N PRO A 8 9.33 25.79 5.57
CA PRO A 8 9.75 25.67 4.18
C PRO A 8 8.59 25.97 3.24
N LEU A 9 8.87 26.71 2.16
CA LEU A 9 7.89 26.91 1.10
C LEU A 9 7.92 25.64 0.24
N THR A 10 7.10 24.66 0.60
CA THR A 10 6.97 23.44 -0.19
C THR A 10 6.09 23.75 -1.40
N ASP A 11 6.69 23.82 -2.59
CA ASP A 11 5.94 23.96 -3.82
C ASP A 11 5.27 22.61 -4.13
N LEU A 12 3.99 22.49 -3.79
CA LEU A 12 3.19 21.30 -4.05
C LEU A 12 2.56 21.43 -5.43
N SER A 13 2.74 20.43 -6.28
CA SER A 13 2.03 20.33 -7.55
C SER A 13 0.52 20.05 -7.31
N PHE A 14 -0.28 20.11 -8.37
CA PHE A 14 -1.68 19.69 -8.28
C PHE A 14 -1.79 18.21 -7.92
N ASP A 15 -1.00 17.37 -8.58
CA ASP A 15 -0.91 15.93 -8.35
C ASP A 15 -0.53 15.60 -6.89
N ASP A 16 0.43 16.33 -6.31
CA ASP A 16 0.81 16.12 -4.91
C ASP A 16 -0.33 16.43 -3.95
N ARG A 17 -1.16 17.44 -4.26
CA ARG A 17 -2.34 17.76 -3.46
C ARG A 17 -3.40 16.67 -3.54
N GLU A 18 -3.62 16.06 -4.70
CA GLU A 18 -4.56 14.94 -4.82
C GLU A 18 -4.14 13.73 -3.97
N ILE A 19 -2.83 13.43 -3.92
CA ILE A 19 -2.29 12.38 -3.05
C ILE A 19 -2.51 12.73 -1.58
N ILE A 20 -2.18 13.96 -1.17
CA ILE A 20 -2.30 14.41 0.24
C ILE A 20 -3.75 14.46 0.71
N LEU A 21 -4.65 14.92 -0.16
CA LEU A 21 -6.05 15.16 0.18
C LEU A 21 -6.94 13.98 -0.18
N SER A 22 -6.38 12.84 -0.61
CA SER A 22 -7.16 11.66 -0.96
C SER A 22 -8.12 11.28 0.18
N GLN A 23 -9.41 11.21 -0.16
CA GLN A 23 -10.48 10.79 0.73
C GLN A 23 -11.19 9.57 0.13
N GLY A 24 -11.85 8.79 0.97
CA GLY A 24 -12.67 7.67 0.53
C GLY A 24 -12.63 6.52 1.53
N PRO A 25 -13.18 5.35 1.15
CA PRO A 25 -13.17 4.16 1.99
C PRO A 25 -11.76 3.66 2.30
N LEU A 26 -10.79 3.91 1.42
CA LEU A 26 -9.37 3.59 1.61
C LEU A 26 -8.54 4.88 1.45
N PRO A 27 -8.49 5.74 2.49
CA PRO A 27 -7.72 6.97 2.44
C PRO A 27 -6.22 6.70 2.59
N ILE A 28 -5.39 7.53 1.98
CA ILE A 28 -3.94 7.48 2.20
C ILE A 28 -3.65 8.04 3.61
N PHE A 29 -3.15 7.21 4.51
CA PHE A 29 -2.86 7.60 5.90
C PHE A 29 -1.52 8.33 6.03
N ASN A 30 -0.50 7.88 5.29
CA ASN A 30 0.79 8.57 5.24
C ASN A 30 1.28 8.68 3.79
N SER A 31 1.16 9.89 3.24
CA SER A 31 1.48 10.17 1.85
C SER A 31 2.98 10.32 1.56
N SER A 32 3.86 10.26 2.57
CA SER A 32 5.28 10.63 2.40
C SER A 32 6.01 9.78 1.34
N SER A 33 5.84 8.45 1.40
CA SER A 33 6.45 7.51 0.44
C SER A 33 5.86 7.65 -0.96
N LEU A 34 4.53 7.81 -1.06
CA LEU A 34 3.82 8.00 -2.31
C LEU A 34 4.17 9.34 -2.98
N LEU A 35 4.37 10.41 -2.21
CA LEU A 35 4.85 11.70 -2.71
C LEU A 35 6.29 11.62 -3.22
N GLN A 36 7.18 10.97 -2.46
CA GLN A 36 8.56 10.71 -2.92
C GLN A 36 8.55 9.95 -4.24
N PHE A 37 7.73 8.90 -4.33
CA PHE A 37 7.58 8.13 -5.55
C PHE A 37 7.04 8.98 -6.71
N ASN A 38 5.99 9.77 -6.50
CA ASN A 38 5.43 10.68 -7.51
C ASN A 38 6.48 11.68 -8.02
N GLN A 39 7.30 12.26 -7.14
CA GLN A 39 8.37 13.17 -7.52
C GLN A 39 9.45 12.49 -8.38
N LEU A 40 9.79 11.23 -8.09
CA LEU A 40 10.70 10.45 -8.92
C LEU A 40 10.10 10.16 -10.30
N LEU A 41 8.81 9.82 -10.38
CA LEU A 41 8.11 9.64 -11.65
C LEU A 41 8.10 10.93 -12.49
N CYS A 42 7.93 12.10 -11.86
CA CYS A 42 8.06 13.40 -12.53
C CYS A 42 9.47 13.60 -13.11
N ARG A 43 10.51 13.31 -12.30
CA ARG A 43 11.92 13.44 -12.72
C ARG A 43 12.31 12.48 -13.85
N LEU A 44 11.69 11.29 -13.90
CA LEU A 44 11.86 10.33 -14.99
C LEU A 44 11.04 10.67 -16.24
N GLY A 45 10.21 11.72 -16.20
CA GLY A 45 9.29 12.08 -17.30
C GLY A 45 8.11 11.13 -17.46
N LEU A 46 7.93 10.17 -16.54
CA LEU A 46 6.82 9.22 -16.58
C LEU A 46 5.50 9.90 -16.21
N ARG A 47 5.49 10.85 -15.25
CA ARG A 47 4.22 11.46 -14.79
C ARG A 47 3.45 12.19 -15.90
N SER A 48 4.10 13.02 -16.70
CA SER A 48 3.45 13.85 -17.73
C SER A 48 2.87 13.04 -18.90
N GLY A 49 3.35 11.81 -19.13
CA GLY A 49 2.88 10.93 -20.21
C GLY A 49 1.82 9.92 -19.77
N MET A 50 1.76 9.62 -18.46
CA MET A 50 0.97 8.53 -17.90
C MET A 50 -0.52 8.89 -17.79
N ARG A 51 -1.28 8.40 -18.77
CA ARG A 51 -2.76 8.37 -18.78
C ARG A 51 -3.23 6.94 -18.47
N ASP A 52 -4.53 6.75 -18.22
CA ASP A 52 -5.14 5.43 -17.98
C ASP A 52 -4.71 4.37 -19.02
N LYS A 53 -4.61 4.75 -20.30
CA LYS A 53 -4.13 3.84 -21.36
C LYS A 53 -2.68 3.38 -21.18
N GLN A 54 -1.81 4.25 -20.70
CA GLN A 54 -0.40 3.89 -20.45
C GLN A 54 -0.29 3.06 -19.17
N LEU A 55 -1.08 3.36 -18.15
CA LEU A 55 -1.18 2.49 -16.97
C LEU A 55 -1.61 1.07 -17.37
N GLU A 56 -2.60 0.95 -18.25
CA GLU A 56 -3.05 -0.35 -18.78
C GLU A 56 -1.94 -1.10 -19.55
N GLU A 57 -1.11 -0.41 -20.32
CA GLU A 57 0.05 -1.01 -20.99
C GLU A 57 1.10 -1.52 -19.97
N HIS A 58 1.36 -0.76 -18.92
CA HIS A 58 2.24 -1.17 -17.83
C HIS A 58 1.67 -2.38 -17.08
N VAL A 59 0.36 -2.41 -16.79
CA VAL A 59 -0.32 -3.55 -16.17
C VAL A 59 -0.20 -4.80 -17.03
N LYS A 60 -0.50 -4.70 -18.33
CA LYS A 60 -0.36 -5.83 -19.27
C LYS A 60 1.06 -6.38 -19.33
N LYS A 61 2.06 -5.49 -19.39
CA LYS A 61 3.47 -5.88 -19.38
C LYS A 61 3.85 -6.54 -18.04
N ALA A 62 3.36 -6.02 -16.91
CA ALA A 62 3.64 -6.59 -15.60
C ALA A 62 3.03 -7.99 -15.43
N ARG A 63 1.84 -8.25 -15.97
CA ARG A 63 1.24 -9.59 -15.97
C ARG A 63 2.08 -10.62 -16.74
N SER A 64 2.75 -10.21 -17.81
CA SER A 64 3.68 -11.11 -18.51
C SER A 64 4.94 -11.47 -17.70
N LEU A 65 5.15 -10.79 -16.58
CA LEU A 65 6.26 -10.97 -15.63
C LEU A 65 5.78 -11.56 -14.30
N GLU A 66 4.57 -12.13 -14.26
CA GLU A 66 4.01 -12.72 -13.05
C GLU A 66 4.94 -13.82 -12.48
N GLY A 67 5.12 -13.79 -11.15
CA GLY A 67 6.02 -14.70 -10.44
C GLY A 67 7.52 -14.41 -10.62
N THR A 68 7.89 -13.38 -11.39
CA THR A 68 9.29 -12.96 -11.56
C THR A 68 9.65 -11.84 -10.60
N ARG A 69 10.88 -11.90 -10.09
CA ARG A 69 11.51 -10.85 -9.30
C ARG A 69 12.45 -10.07 -10.22
N LEU A 70 12.42 -8.75 -10.14
CA LEU A 70 13.16 -7.87 -11.04
C LEU A 70 14.33 -7.20 -10.32
N GLY A 71 15.49 -7.18 -10.98
CA GLY A 71 16.62 -6.32 -10.65
C GLY A 71 16.45 -4.92 -11.24
N LEU A 72 17.46 -4.08 -11.02
CA LEU A 72 17.48 -2.70 -11.51
C LEU A 72 17.47 -2.67 -13.05
N GLU A 73 18.23 -3.55 -13.68
CA GLU A 73 18.34 -3.68 -15.13
C GLU A 73 17.03 -4.12 -15.76
N GLU A 74 16.34 -5.10 -15.16
CA GLU A 74 15.03 -5.55 -15.64
C GLU A 74 13.97 -4.47 -15.46
N LEU A 75 14.00 -3.70 -14.35
CA LEU A 75 13.12 -2.54 -14.18
C LEU A 75 13.37 -1.48 -15.26
N ALA A 76 14.64 -1.22 -15.59
CA ALA A 76 15.03 -0.29 -16.65
C ALA A 76 14.44 -0.72 -18.01
N GLN A 77 14.56 -2.00 -18.34
CA GLN A 77 13.95 -2.58 -19.55
C GLN A 77 12.41 -2.56 -19.50
N PHE A 78 11.82 -2.78 -18.33
CA PHE A 78 10.39 -2.69 -18.13
C PHE A 78 9.88 -1.27 -18.44
N LEU A 79 10.55 -0.24 -17.95
CA LEU A 79 10.18 1.16 -18.15
C LEU A 79 10.69 1.74 -19.49
N THR A 80 11.51 0.99 -20.24
CA THR A 80 12.15 1.48 -21.47
C THR A 80 12.99 2.74 -21.20
N LEU A 81 13.72 2.70 -20.08
CA LEU A 81 14.60 3.77 -19.62
C LEU A 81 16.03 3.22 -19.44
N PRO A 82 17.07 4.05 -19.59
CA PRO A 82 18.41 3.67 -19.16
C PRO A 82 18.49 3.62 -17.63
N VAL A 83 19.43 2.83 -17.10
CA VAL A 83 19.78 2.86 -15.68
C VAL A 83 20.31 4.26 -15.34
N SER A 84 19.74 4.86 -14.29
CA SER A 84 20.08 6.21 -13.82
C SER A 84 19.93 6.30 -12.30
N ASP A 85 20.53 7.31 -11.69
CA ASP A 85 20.41 7.55 -10.24
C ASP A 85 18.95 7.73 -9.80
N THR A 86 18.12 8.34 -10.65
CA THR A 86 16.69 8.53 -10.38
C THR A 86 15.94 7.21 -10.48
N LEU A 87 16.26 6.36 -11.46
CA LEU A 87 15.66 5.04 -11.58
C LEU A 87 16.07 4.13 -10.41
N THR A 88 17.33 4.21 -9.98
CA THR A 88 17.85 3.49 -8.81
C THR A 88 17.10 3.90 -7.54
N GLN A 89 16.81 5.19 -7.38
CA GLN A 89 15.96 5.67 -6.27
C GLN A 89 14.55 5.08 -6.33
N VAL A 90 13.94 4.97 -7.52
CA VAL A 90 12.63 4.31 -7.65
C VAL A 90 12.72 2.84 -7.26
N TYR A 91 13.73 2.14 -7.79
CA TYR A 91 13.98 0.73 -7.50
C TYR A 91 14.09 0.47 -5.99
N ASN A 92 14.89 1.27 -5.27
CA ASN A 92 15.10 1.15 -3.84
C ASN A 92 13.84 1.41 -2.97
N LEU A 93 12.76 1.98 -3.54
CA LEU A 93 11.49 2.11 -2.81
C LEU A 93 10.73 0.77 -2.73
N PHE A 94 11.00 -0.15 -3.66
CA PHE A 94 10.26 -1.41 -3.82
C PHE A 94 11.13 -2.66 -3.64
N GLU A 95 12.46 -2.51 -3.64
CA GLU A 95 13.38 -3.54 -3.21
C GLU A 95 13.17 -3.80 -1.72
N GLN A 96 12.58 -4.96 -1.41
CA GLN A 96 12.14 -5.35 -0.07
C GLN A 96 12.69 -6.72 0.36
N SER A 97 13.40 -7.42 -0.53
CA SER A 97 13.84 -8.79 -0.31
C SER A 97 15.34 -8.87 -0.07
N GLU A 98 15.77 -9.87 0.71
CA GLU A 98 17.19 -10.05 1.07
C GLU A 98 18.10 -10.30 -0.15
N ASP A 99 17.54 -10.75 -1.27
CA ASP A 99 18.24 -10.97 -2.53
C ASP A 99 18.35 -9.71 -3.40
N GLY A 100 17.86 -8.57 -2.93
CA GLY A 100 17.95 -7.31 -3.67
C GLY A 100 17.14 -7.38 -4.95
N GLN A 101 15.86 -7.76 -4.86
CA GLN A 101 14.94 -7.80 -5.99
C GLN A 101 13.60 -7.15 -5.61
N MET A 102 12.85 -6.70 -6.61
CA MET A 102 11.52 -6.14 -6.39
C MET A 102 10.44 -6.97 -7.07
N ASP A 103 9.25 -6.96 -6.47
CA ASP A 103 8.04 -7.44 -7.12
C ASP A 103 7.44 -6.29 -7.95
N ILE A 104 7.32 -6.50 -9.26
CA ILE A 104 6.79 -5.48 -10.17
C ILE A 104 5.33 -5.10 -9.83
N ARG A 105 4.58 -6.00 -9.19
CA ARG A 105 3.20 -5.76 -8.78
C ARG A 105 3.12 -4.62 -7.75
N HIS A 106 4.10 -4.51 -6.83
CA HIS A 106 4.16 -3.39 -5.87
C HIS A 106 4.30 -2.04 -6.57
N TYR A 107 5.17 -1.97 -7.58
CA TYR A 107 5.32 -0.77 -8.40
C TYR A 107 4.03 -0.40 -9.12
N ILE A 108 3.33 -1.38 -9.69
CA ILE A 108 2.07 -1.15 -10.41
C ILE A 108 0.95 -0.64 -9.48
N VAL A 109 0.83 -1.21 -8.27
CA VAL A 109 -0.13 -0.75 -7.26
C VAL A 109 0.19 0.68 -6.82
N ALA A 110 1.46 0.97 -6.51
CA ALA A 110 1.89 2.31 -6.14
C ALA A 110 1.66 3.32 -7.27
N LEU A 111 1.95 2.93 -8.51
CA LEU A 111 1.75 3.73 -9.71
C LEU A 111 0.27 4.08 -9.88
N SER A 112 -0.63 3.10 -9.80
CA SER A 112 -2.07 3.37 -9.86
C SER A 112 -2.53 4.29 -8.71
N THR A 113 -1.99 4.09 -7.50
CA THR A 113 -2.31 4.90 -6.32
C THR A 113 -1.95 6.37 -6.52
N VAL A 114 -0.75 6.68 -7.03
CA VAL A 114 -0.30 8.07 -7.24
C VAL A 114 -0.90 8.72 -8.49
N LEU A 115 -1.25 7.94 -9.52
CA LEU A 115 -1.86 8.45 -10.74
C LEU A 115 -3.36 8.74 -10.57
N ARG A 116 -4.04 7.96 -9.73
CA ARG A 116 -5.49 8.06 -9.51
C ARG A 116 -5.86 8.01 -8.01
N PRO A 117 -5.34 8.92 -7.16
CA PRO A 117 -5.58 8.85 -5.71
C PRO A 117 -7.06 8.78 -5.29
N PRO A 118 -8.00 9.51 -5.93
CA PRO A 118 -9.42 9.43 -5.58
C PRO A 118 -10.10 8.11 -5.96
N LYS A 119 -9.45 7.27 -6.78
CA LYS A 119 -10.01 6.02 -7.34
C LYS A 119 -9.41 4.80 -6.65
N SER A 120 -9.43 4.80 -5.32
CA SER A 120 -8.80 3.76 -4.52
C SER A 120 -9.39 2.36 -4.76
N PHE A 121 -10.71 2.23 -4.98
CA PHE A 121 -11.29 0.92 -5.37
C PHE A 121 -10.93 0.47 -6.79
N GLU A 122 -10.74 1.38 -7.75
CA GLU A 122 -10.19 0.97 -9.07
C GLU A 122 -8.76 0.45 -8.91
N THR A 123 -7.96 1.07 -8.03
CA THR A 123 -6.61 0.62 -7.70
C THR A 123 -6.64 -0.73 -6.98
N LEU A 124 -7.56 -0.91 -6.03
CA LEU A 124 -7.75 -2.18 -5.34
C LEU A 124 -8.13 -3.29 -6.33
N LYS A 125 -9.09 -3.04 -7.23
CA LYS A 125 -9.49 -4.02 -8.24
C LYS A 125 -8.32 -4.39 -9.15
N LEU A 126 -7.55 -3.40 -9.60
CA LEU A 126 -6.34 -3.62 -10.38
C LEU A 126 -5.31 -4.48 -9.61
N ALA A 127 -5.18 -4.28 -8.29
CA ALA A 127 -4.33 -5.14 -7.46
C ALA A 127 -4.86 -6.58 -7.46
N PHE A 128 -6.16 -6.81 -7.27
CA PHE A 128 -6.73 -8.16 -7.36
C PHE A 128 -6.41 -8.82 -8.70
N GLU A 129 -6.59 -8.13 -9.81
CA GLU A 129 -6.27 -8.69 -11.14
C GLU A 129 -4.77 -9.00 -11.35
N MET A 130 -3.88 -8.52 -10.48
CA MET A 130 -2.43 -8.80 -10.50
C MET A 130 -1.99 -9.92 -9.56
N TYR A 131 -2.81 -10.25 -8.55
CA TYR A 131 -2.45 -11.17 -7.46
C TYR A 131 -3.42 -12.35 -7.31
N GLU A 132 -4.62 -12.24 -7.86
CA GLU A 132 -5.65 -13.25 -7.69
C GLU A 132 -5.27 -14.56 -8.38
N ASN A 133 -5.59 -15.68 -7.73
CA ASN A 133 -5.48 -16.98 -8.34
C ASN A 133 -6.65 -17.25 -9.32
N GLU A 134 -6.71 -18.46 -9.88
CA GLU A 134 -7.78 -18.87 -10.81
C GLU A 134 -9.21 -18.77 -10.24
N ARG A 135 -9.36 -18.64 -8.91
CA ARG A 135 -10.63 -18.48 -8.20
C ARG A 135 -10.96 -17.02 -7.89
N GLY A 136 -10.12 -16.06 -8.28
CA GLY A 136 -10.30 -14.66 -7.94
C GLY A 136 -9.93 -14.32 -6.49
N GLU A 137 -9.13 -15.17 -5.85
CA GLU A 137 -8.73 -15.02 -4.44
C GLU A 137 -7.29 -14.50 -4.33
N ILE A 138 -7.06 -13.53 -3.46
CA ILE A 138 -5.72 -13.06 -3.04
C ILE A 138 -5.36 -13.64 -1.66
N LEU A 139 -4.08 -13.90 -1.41
CA LEU A 139 -3.57 -14.29 -0.09
C LEU A 139 -3.60 -13.11 0.89
N GLU A 140 -3.76 -13.39 2.18
CA GLU A 140 -3.69 -12.39 3.27
C GLU A 140 -2.38 -11.58 3.23
N GLU A 141 -1.24 -12.27 3.03
CA GLU A 141 0.08 -11.63 2.99
C GLU A 141 0.24 -10.68 1.81
N ASP A 142 -0.22 -11.08 0.61
CA ASP A 142 -0.19 -10.24 -0.58
C ASP A 142 -1.12 -9.03 -0.43
N LEU A 143 -2.32 -9.25 0.14
CA LEU A 143 -3.27 -8.19 0.40
C LEU A 143 -2.73 -7.18 1.43
N ALA A 144 -2.01 -7.64 2.46
CA ALA A 144 -1.37 -6.77 3.43
C ALA A 144 -0.39 -5.81 2.75
N VAL A 145 0.46 -6.32 1.84
CA VAL A 145 1.40 -5.47 1.09
C VAL A 145 0.67 -4.50 0.15
N VAL A 146 -0.40 -4.93 -0.51
CA VAL A 146 -1.26 -4.04 -1.31
C VAL A 146 -1.81 -2.90 -0.45
N MET A 147 -2.31 -3.21 0.75
CA MET A 147 -2.83 -2.22 1.69
C MET A 147 -1.74 -1.28 2.20
N GLU A 148 -0.56 -1.78 2.55
CA GLU A 148 0.60 -0.96 2.94
C GLU A 148 0.92 0.10 1.89
N ILE A 149 0.97 -0.31 0.62
CA ILE A 149 1.27 0.58 -0.50
C ILE A 149 0.16 1.61 -0.68
N MET A 150 -1.10 1.17 -0.74
CA MET A 150 -2.24 2.05 -1.01
C MET A 150 -2.47 3.06 0.13
N LEU A 151 -2.28 2.63 1.37
CA LEU A 151 -2.50 3.46 2.57
C LEU A 151 -1.23 4.25 2.96
N GLY A 152 -0.07 3.89 2.39
CA GLY A 152 1.22 4.49 2.69
C GLY A 152 1.78 4.15 4.07
N VAL A 153 1.36 3.01 4.63
CA VAL A 153 1.73 2.54 5.98
C VAL A 153 2.64 1.31 5.91
N LYS A 154 3.02 0.76 7.06
CA LYS A 154 3.84 -0.45 7.16
C LYS A 154 3.29 -1.38 8.23
N ASP A 155 3.67 -2.65 8.12
CA ASP A 155 3.35 -3.73 9.06
C ASP A 155 1.82 -3.89 9.21
N VAL A 156 1.09 -3.96 8.09
CA VAL A 156 -0.37 -4.16 8.08
C VAL A 156 -0.70 -5.59 8.51
N ASP A 157 -1.49 -5.72 9.56
CA ASP A 157 -2.06 -6.97 10.06
C ASP A 157 -3.54 -7.06 9.71
N LEU A 158 -3.88 -8.08 8.92
CA LEU A 158 -5.23 -8.37 8.44
C LEU A 158 -5.89 -9.52 9.20
N SER A 159 -5.23 -10.14 10.18
CA SER A 159 -5.75 -11.33 10.86
C SER A 159 -7.09 -11.05 11.54
N GLY A 160 -7.32 -9.83 12.03
CA GLY A 160 -8.61 -9.38 12.56
C GLY A 160 -9.73 -9.37 11.50
N LEU A 161 -9.44 -8.91 10.29
CA LEU A 161 -10.37 -8.90 9.16
C LEU A 161 -10.75 -10.33 8.74
N PHE A 162 -9.76 -11.22 8.61
CA PHE A 162 -10.00 -12.62 8.25
C PHE A 162 -10.73 -13.41 9.34
N LEU A 163 -10.44 -13.11 10.61
CA LEU A 163 -11.17 -13.68 11.76
C LEU A 163 -12.65 -13.26 11.73
N ALA A 164 -12.95 -12.00 11.45
CA ALA A 164 -14.33 -11.49 11.38
C ALA A 164 -15.16 -12.17 10.28
N GLN A 165 -14.53 -12.66 9.22
CA GLN A 165 -15.18 -13.45 8.17
C GLN A 165 -15.27 -14.95 8.46
N GLY A 166 -14.68 -15.43 9.55
CA GLY A 166 -14.54 -16.87 9.80
C GLY A 166 -13.57 -17.56 8.83
N LYS A 167 -12.67 -16.81 8.19
CA LYS A 167 -11.71 -17.28 7.18
C LYS A 167 -10.26 -17.30 7.67
N LEU A 168 -10.04 -17.32 8.99
CA LEU A 168 -8.70 -17.28 9.58
C LEU A 168 -7.80 -18.43 9.09
N ASP A 169 -8.38 -19.60 8.81
CA ASP A 169 -7.65 -20.78 8.32
C ASP A 169 -7.39 -20.73 6.80
N GLU A 170 -8.27 -20.07 6.03
CA GLU A 170 -8.14 -19.97 4.57
C GLU A 170 -7.12 -18.90 4.16
N ARG A 171 -7.05 -17.80 4.92
CA ARG A 171 -6.18 -16.64 4.66
C ARG A 171 -6.26 -16.14 3.21
N LYS A 172 -7.46 -16.23 2.62
CA LYS A 172 -7.76 -15.85 1.24
C LYS A 172 -9.11 -15.16 1.14
N ILE A 173 -9.19 -14.15 0.28
CA ILE A 173 -10.38 -13.34 0.10
C ILE A 173 -10.52 -12.93 -1.37
N THR A 174 -11.76 -12.79 -1.83
CA THR A 174 -12.06 -12.27 -3.17
C THR A 174 -12.27 -10.76 -3.14
N TYR A 175 -12.20 -10.11 -4.31
CA TYR A 175 -12.44 -8.66 -4.40
C TYR A 175 -13.84 -8.29 -3.88
N ASP A 176 -14.87 -9.06 -4.26
CA ASP A 176 -16.25 -8.77 -3.90
C ASP A 176 -16.47 -8.87 -2.38
N GLU A 177 -15.86 -9.88 -1.73
CA GLU A 177 -15.92 -10.03 -0.27
C GLU A 177 -15.25 -8.86 0.46
N LEU A 178 -14.05 -8.46 0.01
CA LEU A 178 -13.35 -7.32 0.60
C LEU A 178 -14.09 -6.01 0.35
N HIS A 179 -14.58 -5.79 -0.87
CA HIS A 179 -15.34 -4.60 -1.23
C HIS A 179 -16.59 -4.47 -0.36
N HIS A 180 -17.33 -5.56 -0.18
CA HIS A 180 -18.52 -5.59 0.68
C HIS A 180 -18.17 -5.25 2.14
N LEU A 181 -17.04 -5.73 2.67
CA LEU A 181 -16.58 -5.34 4.00
C LEU A 181 -16.30 -3.84 4.08
N LEU A 182 -15.55 -3.31 3.11
CA LEU A 182 -15.12 -1.90 3.12
C LEU A 182 -16.30 -0.93 2.94
N GLU A 183 -17.34 -1.31 2.20
CA GLU A 183 -18.56 -0.51 2.06
C GLU A 183 -19.44 -0.52 3.31
N ASN A 184 -19.54 -1.66 4.00
CA ASN A 184 -20.41 -1.80 5.17
C ASN A 184 -19.77 -1.29 6.47
N THR A 185 -18.46 -1.11 6.49
CA THR A 185 -17.74 -0.51 7.62
C THR A 185 -17.96 1.00 7.54
N SER A 186 -18.94 1.55 8.28
CA SER A 186 -19.55 2.88 8.07
C SER A 186 -18.62 4.09 8.23
N HIS A 187 -17.38 3.81 8.55
CA HIS A 187 -16.18 4.59 8.66
C HIS A 187 -15.20 3.46 8.97
N LEU A 188 -14.08 3.29 8.28
CA LEU A 188 -13.02 2.44 8.81
C LEU A 188 -12.64 2.99 10.19
N SER A 189 -13.33 2.61 11.26
CA SER A 189 -12.65 2.29 12.49
C SER A 189 -11.83 1.08 12.07
N LEU A 190 -10.64 1.36 11.58
CA LEU A 190 -9.33 0.86 12.00
C LEU A 190 -9.28 -0.36 12.97
N ASP A 191 -10.38 -0.86 13.54
CA ASP A 191 -10.46 -2.08 14.32
C ASP A 191 -10.20 -3.34 13.46
N GLY A 192 -10.38 -3.26 12.14
CA GLY A 192 -10.11 -4.37 11.20
C GLY A 192 -8.69 -4.41 10.62
N PHE A 193 -7.92 -3.32 10.73
CA PHE A 193 -6.56 -3.19 10.19
C PHE A 193 -5.64 -2.66 11.29
N ASP A 194 -4.80 -3.50 11.89
CA ASP A 194 -3.72 -2.99 12.74
C ASP A 194 -2.49 -2.69 11.86
N PHE A 195 -1.80 -1.58 12.11
CA PHE A 195 -0.55 -1.26 11.42
C PHE A 195 0.36 -0.41 12.30
N LYS A 196 1.61 -0.23 11.87
CA LYS A 196 2.58 0.60 12.60
C LYS A 196 2.15 2.07 12.57
N ASP A 197 2.24 2.75 13.72
CA ASP A 197 1.85 4.15 13.90
C ASP A 197 0.35 4.45 13.71
N HIS A 198 -0.49 3.42 13.81
CA HIS A 198 -1.94 3.53 13.76
C HIS A 198 -2.47 4.48 14.86
N PRO A 199 -3.30 5.48 14.52
CA PRO A 199 -3.71 6.56 15.45
C PRO A 199 -4.47 6.06 16.69
N GLY A 200 -5.12 4.89 16.62
CA GLY A 200 -5.77 4.24 17.77
C GLY A 200 -4.82 3.53 18.75
N LYS A 201 -3.55 3.28 18.37
CA LYS A 201 -2.59 2.45 19.14
C LYS A 201 -2.07 3.13 20.41
N GLY A 202 -2.22 4.46 20.51
CA GLY A 202 -1.87 5.25 21.71
C GLY A 202 -2.94 5.27 22.82
N CYS A 203 -4.15 4.76 22.56
CA CYS A 203 -5.30 4.93 23.46
C CYS A 203 -5.69 3.67 24.24
N ILE A 204 -5.09 2.51 23.96
CA ILE A 204 -5.38 1.26 24.68
C ILE A 204 -4.17 0.90 25.53
N SER A 205 -4.11 1.45 26.74
CA SER A 205 -3.32 0.84 27.81
C SER A 205 -3.81 -0.59 28.00
N ARG A 206 -2.98 -1.58 27.62
CA ARG A 206 -3.19 -3.01 27.92
C ARG A 206 -3.73 -3.16 29.35
N PRO A 207 -4.86 -3.86 29.57
CA PRO A 207 -5.20 -4.27 30.92
C PRO A 207 -4.03 -5.13 31.42
N LYS A 208 -3.40 -4.73 32.52
CA LYS A 208 -2.45 -5.59 33.22
C LYS A 208 -3.16 -6.89 33.54
N SER A 209 -2.75 -7.98 32.89
CA SER A 209 -3.10 -9.33 33.29
C SER A 209 -2.74 -9.47 34.77
N CYS A 210 -3.76 -9.55 35.62
CA CYS A 210 -3.59 -9.80 37.05
C CYS A 210 -3.33 -11.29 37.24
N ASN A 211 -2.11 -11.74 36.98
CA ASN A 211 -1.63 -13.02 37.49
C ASN A 211 -1.07 -12.80 38.90
N GLY A 212 -1.96 -12.79 39.88
CA GLY A 212 -1.63 -12.88 41.30
C GLY A 212 -1.99 -14.27 41.82
N GLN A 213 -1.15 -15.28 41.53
CA GLN A 213 -1.07 -16.44 42.42
C GLN A 213 -0.33 -16.01 43.69
N SER A 214 -0.99 -16.09 44.83
CA SER A 214 -0.33 -16.19 46.13
C SER A 214 -1.01 -17.31 46.90
N HIS A 215 -0.26 -18.39 47.05
CA HIS A 215 -0.49 -19.46 48.00
C HIS A 215 -0.56 -18.92 49.44
N ASP A 216 -1.55 -19.43 50.17
CA ASP A 216 -1.42 -20.08 51.48
C ASP A 216 -0.78 -19.29 52.64
N LYS A 217 -1.61 -18.86 53.60
CA LYS A 217 -1.45 -19.11 55.04
C LYS A 217 -2.82 -18.99 55.72
N ASP A 218 -3.34 -20.10 56.24
CA ASP A 218 -3.89 -20.21 57.61
C ASP A 218 -4.56 -21.59 57.83
N LYS A 219 -3.78 -22.53 58.38
CA LYS A 219 -4.07 -23.26 59.63
C LYS A 219 -2.99 -24.28 59.97
#